data_AF-A0A3A8J186-F1
#
_entry.id   AF-A0A3A8J186-F1
#
_cell.length_a   1.000
_cell.length_b   1.000
_cell.length_c   1.000
_cell.angle_alpha   90.00
_cell.angle_beta   90.00
_cell.angle_gamma   90.00
#
_symmetry.space_group_name_H-M   'P 1'
#
loop_
_entity.id
_entity.type
_entity.pdbx_description
1 polymer ?
#
loop_
_entity_poly.entity_id
_entity_poly.type
_entity_poly.pdbx_seq_one_letter_code
_entity_poly.pdbx_strand_id
1 'polypeptide(L)'
;MIGFKVLARGAWMSVAALAFMVTGCGPELEEAPAAPEAQEVLETSQGALTQSGQISSPGARYTHSYSAAGGKCRFQTIAGTLTDTYLSLYGPSSTTTLIAEDNDSGVGAASYIQAYLHPGTYYATVRGNTSTQTGTYQLAMDCYPGVRYRLHTEDYGWEKWVLDGVMSGTWGLELRAEALQLYLLSMPGVSIHYTVHLGGVGWTGEYANGATAGTTGQSRQMEAVRIWLSGAPAGCQVNYNAHVEGIGWQGTRSGGAIAGTTGGGRRLESLKVWLTGC
;
A
#
# COMPACT_ATOMS: atom_id res chain seq x y z
N MET A 1 -39.79 -39.83 42.78
CA MET A 1 -41.18 -40.21 42.43
C MET A 1 -42.06 -38.99 42.60
N ILE A 2 -42.69 -38.55 41.50
CA ILE A 2 -44.10 -38.11 41.37
C ILE A 2 -44.54 -36.97 42.31
N GLY A 3 -45.06 -35.83 41.87
CA GLY A 3 -45.56 -35.41 40.57
C GLY A 3 -46.52 -34.23 40.80
N PHE A 4 -46.46 -33.22 39.92
CA PHE A 4 -47.36 -32.07 39.90
C PHE A 4 -48.78 -32.48 39.42
N LYS A 5 -49.83 -32.08 40.16
CA LYS A 5 -51.23 -32.02 39.70
C LYS A 5 -51.52 -30.56 39.30
N VAL A 6 -51.75 -30.26 38.02
CA VAL A 6 -53.05 -30.21 37.29
C VAL A 6 -54.01 -29.16 37.84
N LEU A 7 -54.45 -28.25 36.96
CA LEU A 7 -55.83 -27.74 36.72
C LEU A 7 -55.70 -26.68 35.59
N ALA A 8 -56.16 -26.83 34.33
CA ALA A 8 -57.38 -27.33 33.69
C ALA A 8 -58.33 -26.20 33.26
N ARG A 9 -58.95 -26.44 32.08
CA ARG A 9 -60.18 -25.84 31.48
C ARG A 9 -59.94 -24.61 30.59
N GLY A 10 -60.60 -24.45 29.44
CA GLY A 10 -61.66 -25.20 28.76
C GLY A 10 -61.84 -24.54 27.38
N ALA A 11 -62.11 -25.29 26.32
CA ALA A 11 -63.44 -25.62 25.79
C ALA A 11 -63.75 -24.83 24.50
N TRP A 12 -64.28 -25.56 23.53
CA TRP A 12 -64.41 -25.26 22.10
C TRP A 12 -65.63 -24.40 21.75
N MET A 13 -65.56 -23.66 20.62
CA MET A 13 -66.62 -23.71 19.58
C MET A 13 -66.15 -23.09 18.25
N SER A 14 -66.48 -23.78 17.15
CA SER A 14 -66.14 -23.49 15.75
C SER A 14 -66.97 -22.35 15.15
N VAL A 15 -66.40 -21.59 14.21
CA VAL A 15 -67.07 -21.20 12.97
C VAL A 15 -66.05 -21.21 11.83
N ALA A 16 -66.37 -21.94 10.77
CA ALA A 16 -65.58 -22.04 9.55
C ALA A 16 -65.62 -20.73 8.75
N ALA A 17 -64.45 -20.31 8.25
CA ALA A 17 -64.37 -19.44 7.08
C ALA A 17 -63.24 -19.95 6.20
N LEU A 18 -63.64 -20.42 5.04
CA LEU A 18 -62.80 -20.88 3.94
C LEU A 18 -62.10 -19.66 3.33
N ALA A 19 -60.78 -19.60 3.38
CA ALA A 19 -59.98 -18.71 2.54
C ALA A 19 -58.69 -19.40 2.13
N PHE A 20 -58.57 -19.66 0.83
CA PHE A 20 -57.31 -19.92 0.14
C PHE A 20 -56.29 -18.81 0.46
N MET A 21 -55.03 -19.15 0.68
CA MET A 21 -53.91 -18.77 -0.20
C MET A 21 -52.54 -19.15 0.40
N VAL A 22 -51.83 -19.95 -0.39
CA VAL A 22 -50.38 -19.92 -0.67
C VAL A 22 -49.41 -20.09 0.50
N THR A 23 -48.87 -21.31 0.57
CA THR A 23 -47.50 -21.61 1.02
C THR A 23 -46.49 -20.75 0.26
N GLY A 24 -46.05 -19.66 0.87
CA GLY A 24 -44.87 -18.92 0.43
C GLY A 24 -43.61 -19.58 0.98
N CYS A 25 -43.06 -20.54 0.24
CA CYS A 25 -41.64 -20.87 0.32
C CYS A 25 -40.90 -19.73 -0.39
N GLY A 26 -40.36 -18.77 0.35
CA GLY A 26 -39.43 -17.78 -0.18
C GLY A 26 -38.00 -18.24 0.09
N PRO A 27 -37.08 -18.25 -0.89
CA PRO A 27 -35.68 -18.49 -0.60
C PRO A 27 -35.17 -17.34 0.26
N GLU A 28 -34.46 -17.69 1.35
CA GLU A 28 -33.61 -16.74 2.05
C GLU A 28 -32.65 -16.15 1.01
N LEU A 29 -32.72 -14.83 0.81
CA LEU A 29 -31.87 -14.13 -0.14
C LEU A 29 -30.44 -14.25 0.38
N GLU A 30 -29.74 -15.27 -0.13
CA GLU A 30 -28.31 -15.43 0.01
C GLU A 30 -27.67 -14.11 -0.45
N GLU A 31 -27.15 -13.36 0.51
CA GLU A 31 -26.50 -12.08 0.24
C GLU A 31 -25.32 -12.36 -0.69
N ALA A 32 -25.41 -11.85 -1.92
CA ALA A 32 -24.40 -12.10 -2.94
C ALA A 32 -23.01 -11.78 -2.38
N PRO A 33 -21.98 -12.59 -2.67
CA PRO A 33 -20.63 -12.32 -2.20
C PRO A 33 -20.24 -10.91 -2.63
N ALA A 34 -19.76 -10.11 -1.67
CA ALA A 34 -19.29 -8.76 -1.90
C ALA A 34 -18.40 -8.74 -3.15
N ALA A 35 -18.74 -7.87 -4.11
CA ALA A 35 -17.96 -7.70 -5.32
C ALA A 35 -16.48 -7.50 -4.94
N PRO A 36 -15.52 -8.11 -5.66
CA PRO A 36 -14.12 -7.91 -5.38
C PRO A 36 -13.84 -6.40 -5.39
N GLU A 37 -13.26 -5.89 -4.30
CA GLU A 37 -12.81 -4.50 -4.22
C GLU A 37 -12.04 -4.17 -5.49
N ALA A 38 -12.48 -3.13 -6.21
CA ALA A 38 -11.88 -2.72 -7.46
C ALA A 38 -10.37 -2.56 -7.24
N GLN A 39 -9.58 -3.35 -7.97
CA GLN A 39 -8.13 -3.27 -7.90
C GLN A 39 -7.72 -1.85 -8.26
N GLU A 40 -7.10 -1.14 -7.32
CA GLU A 40 -6.55 0.20 -7.53
C GLU A 40 -5.48 0.09 -8.62
N VAL A 41 -5.87 0.38 -9.87
CA VAL A 41 -4.93 0.48 -10.99
C VAL A 41 -4.10 1.73 -10.73
N LEU A 42 -2.96 1.54 -10.06
CA LEU A 42 -1.98 2.58 -9.90
C LEU A 42 -1.45 2.96 -11.28
N GLU A 43 -1.80 4.14 -11.77
CA GLU A 43 -1.16 4.71 -12.94
C GLU A 43 0.32 4.94 -12.61
N THR A 44 1.18 4.05 -13.12
CA THR A 44 2.63 4.04 -12.87
C THR A 44 3.39 5.12 -13.65
N SER A 45 2.69 5.98 -14.40
CA SER A 45 3.32 7.00 -15.25
C SER A 45 2.86 8.41 -14.90
N GLN A 46 3.60 9.09 -14.02
CA GLN A 46 3.75 10.54 -14.15
C GLN A 46 5.24 10.85 -14.03
N GLY A 47 5.86 11.08 -15.19
CA GLY A 47 7.21 11.64 -15.26
C GLY A 47 7.25 13.08 -14.75
N ALA A 48 8.42 13.69 -14.80
CA ALA A 48 8.69 15.07 -14.37
C ALA A 48 7.52 16.03 -14.65
N LEU A 49 6.86 16.52 -13.60
CA LEU A 49 5.80 17.52 -13.71
C LEU A 49 6.33 18.88 -13.27
N THR A 50 6.43 19.82 -14.21
CA THR A 50 6.85 21.19 -13.93
C THR A 50 5.66 22.14 -14.08
N GLN A 51 5.34 22.88 -13.03
CA GLN A 51 4.29 23.91 -13.02
C GLN A 51 4.92 25.27 -12.74
N SER A 52 4.50 26.31 -13.47
CA SER A 52 4.91 27.69 -13.19
C SER A 52 4.00 28.33 -12.14
N GLY A 53 4.55 29.25 -11.36
CA GLY A 53 3.79 30.04 -10.38
C GLY A 53 4.36 31.44 -10.18
N GLN A 54 3.56 32.31 -9.56
CA GLN A 54 3.94 33.68 -9.25
C GLN A 54 3.40 34.12 -7.89
N ILE A 55 4.29 34.59 -7.03
CA ILE A 55 3.95 35.28 -5.78
C ILE A 55 3.70 36.74 -6.12
N SER A 56 2.44 37.08 -6.35
CA SER A 56 2.04 38.40 -6.88
C SER A 56 1.92 39.48 -5.80
N SER A 57 1.86 39.10 -4.53
CA SER A 57 1.82 40.03 -3.40
C SER A 57 2.68 39.52 -2.23
N PRO A 58 3.32 40.41 -1.45
CA PRO A 58 4.03 40.07 -0.23
C PRO A 58 3.23 39.11 0.67
N GLY A 59 3.86 38.02 1.09
CA GLY A 59 3.28 37.03 2.01
C GLY A 59 2.26 36.07 1.39
N ALA A 60 1.94 36.23 0.09
CA ALA A 60 1.09 35.27 -0.60
C ALA A 60 1.73 33.89 -0.66
N ARG A 61 0.88 32.87 -0.68
CA ARG A 61 1.24 31.47 -0.83
C ARG A 61 0.44 30.90 -1.99
N TYR A 62 1.05 30.02 -2.77
CA TYR A 62 0.39 29.37 -3.88
C TYR A 62 0.54 27.86 -3.76
N THR A 63 -0.57 27.13 -3.87
CA THR A 63 -0.61 25.69 -3.70
C THR A 63 -0.83 25.01 -5.04
N HIS A 64 0.08 24.08 -5.37
CA HIS A 64 0.00 23.19 -6.51
C HIS A 64 -0.49 21.82 -6.07
N SER A 65 -1.32 21.18 -6.90
CA SER A 65 -1.76 19.79 -6.71
C SER A 65 -0.97 18.87 -7.63
N TYR A 66 -0.55 17.73 -7.11
CA TYR A 66 0.19 16.69 -7.83
C TYR A 66 -0.40 15.32 -7.54
N SER A 67 -0.48 14.46 -8.56
CA SER A 67 -0.75 13.04 -8.38
C SER A 67 0.58 12.29 -8.36
N ALA A 68 0.93 11.65 -7.25
CA ALA A 68 2.13 10.83 -7.19
C ALA A 68 1.75 9.36 -7.44
N ALA A 69 2.48 8.71 -8.35
CA ALA A 69 2.41 7.25 -8.50
C ALA A 69 3.10 6.51 -7.33
N GLY A 70 3.70 7.26 -6.39
CA GLY A 70 4.40 6.77 -5.22
C GLY A 70 5.88 6.44 -5.48
N GLY A 71 6.57 6.03 -4.42
CA GLY A 71 8.01 5.80 -4.41
C GLY A 71 8.74 6.99 -3.80
N LYS A 72 10.04 7.09 -4.08
CA LYS A 72 10.83 8.24 -3.61
C LYS A 72 10.58 9.41 -4.55
N CYS A 73 9.95 10.47 -4.06
CA CYS A 73 9.64 11.65 -4.86
C CYS A 73 10.46 12.86 -4.41
N ARG A 74 10.85 13.67 -5.38
CA ARG A 74 11.51 14.96 -5.24
C ARG A 74 10.53 16.06 -5.63
N PHE A 75 10.49 17.12 -4.84
CA PHE A 75 9.87 18.40 -5.19
C PHE A 75 10.94 19.49 -5.13
N GLN A 76 11.07 20.26 -6.19
CA GLN A 76 12.11 21.29 -6.28
C GLN A 76 11.55 22.56 -6.89
N THR A 77 11.79 23.70 -6.23
CA THR A 77 11.54 24.99 -6.85
C THR A 77 12.73 25.39 -7.73
N ILE A 78 12.41 26.05 -8.84
CA ILE A 78 13.38 26.72 -9.71
C ILE A 78 13.03 28.21 -9.60
N ALA A 79 13.93 28.97 -8.98
CA ALA A 79 13.79 30.41 -8.83
C ALA A 79 13.75 31.08 -10.21
N GLY A 80 12.68 31.85 -10.46
CA GLY A 80 12.58 32.75 -11.61
C GLY A 80 13.09 34.13 -11.20
N THR A 81 12.16 35.06 -10.95
CA THR A 81 12.51 36.37 -10.36
C THR A 81 12.47 36.38 -8.83
N LEU A 82 11.93 35.31 -8.20
CA LEU A 82 12.10 35.13 -6.75
C LEU A 82 13.56 34.86 -6.42
N THR A 83 14.06 35.50 -5.37
CA THR A 83 15.45 35.34 -4.93
C THR A 83 15.63 34.20 -3.93
N ASP A 84 14.55 33.78 -3.26
CA ASP A 84 14.55 32.74 -2.23
C ASP A 84 13.11 32.19 -2.10
N THR A 85 12.97 30.87 -1.93
CA THR A 85 11.67 30.21 -1.86
C THR A 85 11.52 29.39 -0.59
N TYR A 86 10.28 29.21 -0.14
CA TYR A 86 9.94 28.27 0.92
C TYR A 86 8.85 27.34 0.41
N LEU A 87 9.08 26.04 0.57
CA LEU A 87 8.21 24.98 0.09
C LEU A 87 7.68 24.17 1.28
N SER A 88 6.37 23.93 1.31
CA SER A 88 5.71 23.01 2.25
C SER A 88 4.96 21.94 1.47
N LEU A 89 5.15 20.66 1.82
CA LEU A 89 4.50 19.51 1.20
C LEU A 89 3.46 18.91 2.15
N TYR A 90 2.24 18.70 1.65
CA TYR A 90 1.11 18.12 2.40
C TYR A 90 0.49 16.92 1.68
N GLY A 91 -0.10 16.00 2.45
CA GLY A 91 -0.88 14.89 1.93
C GLY A 91 -0.78 13.61 2.76
N PRO A 92 -1.22 12.47 2.19
CA PRO A 92 -1.99 12.35 0.95
C PRO A 92 -3.43 12.88 1.12
N SER A 93 -4.04 13.38 0.04
CA SER A 93 -5.43 13.88 -0.04
C SER A 93 -5.83 14.89 1.05
N SER A 94 -4.84 15.58 1.61
CA SER A 94 -4.99 16.52 2.71
C SER A 94 -4.10 17.73 2.47
N THR A 95 -4.67 18.93 2.54
CA THR A 95 -3.94 20.20 2.42
C THR A 95 -3.35 20.67 3.76
N THR A 96 -3.53 19.91 4.84
CA THR A 96 -3.11 20.31 6.19
C THR A 96 -2.20 19.29 6.88
N THR A 97 -2.20 18.04 6.42
CA THR A 97 -1.28 17.01 6.93
C THR A 97 0.11 17.26 6.37
N LEU A 98 0.97 17.93 7.15
CA LEU A 98 2.31 18.28 6.74
C LEU A 98 3.21 17.05 6.67
N ILE A 99 3.95 16.92 5.56
CA ILE A 99 4.93 15.85 5.32
C ILE A 99 6.34 16.38 5.54
N ALA A 100 6.66 17.52 4.92
CA ALA A 100 7.99 18.13 4.96
C ALA A 100 7.93 19.59 4.54
N GLU A 101 8.92 20.37 4.96
CA GLU A 101 9.13 21.76 4.54
C GLU A 101 10.63 21.97 4.27
N ASP A 102 10.97 22.86 3.34
CA ASP A 102 12.34 23.24 3.03
C ASP A 102 12.41 24.65 2.43
N ASN A 103 13.56 25.33 2.58
CA ASN A 103 13.77 26.69 2.07
C ASN A 103 15.08 26.91 1.30
N ASP A 104 16.10 26.07 1.44
CA ASP A 104 17.42 26.37 0.86
C ASP A 104 18.22 25.14 0.44
N SER A 105 17.62 23.95 0.45
CA SER A 105 18.32 22.72 0.05
C SER A 105 18.43 22.52 -1.47
N GLY A 106 17.90 23.45 -2.27
CA GLY A 106 17.90 23.44 -3.74
C GLY A 106 19.05 24.21 -4.38
N VAL A 107 18.95 24.42 -5.71
CA VAL A 107 19.97 25.19 -6.46
C VAL A 107 19.86 26.68 -6.09
N GLY A 108 20.94 27.25 -5.58
CA GLY A 108 20.92 28.63 -5.07
C GLY A 108 20.23 28.67 -3.70
N ALA A 109 19.24 29.55 -3.55
CA ALA A 109 18.36 29.63 -2.38
C ALA A 109 16.95 29.06 -2.69
N ALA A 110 16.90 28.06 -3.57
CA ALA A 110 15.65 27.38 -3.90
C ALA A 110 15.38 26.26 -2.89
N SER A 111 14.12 25.83 -2.80
CA SER A 111 13.69 24.75 -1.92
C SER A 111 13.78 23.39 -2.63
N TYR A 112 14.11 22.36 -1.87
CA TYR A 112 14.19 20.97 -2.30
C TYR A 112 13.67 20.04 -1.20
N ILE A 113 12.61 19.29 -1.50
CA ILE A 113 12.05 18.26 -0.62
C ILE A 113 12.20 16.89 -1.28
N GLN A 114 12.61 15.90 -0.51
CA GLN A 114 12.61 14.50 -0.92
C GLN A 114 11.87 13.65 0.10
N ALA A 115 10.86 12.90 -0.33
CA ALA A 115 10.01 12.10 0.54
C ALA A 115 9.61 10.77 -0.11
N TYR A 116 9.43 9.73 0.70
CA TYR A 116 8.78 8.49 0.26
C TYR A 116 7.27 8.67 0.33
N LEU A 117 6.62 8.63 -0.83
CA LEU A 117 5.20 8.85 -0.97
C LEU A 117 4.50 7.55 -1.35
N HIS A 118 3.33 7.33 -0.76
CA HIS A 118 2.39 6.36 -1.30
C HIS A 118 1.69 6.95 -2.53
N PRO A 119 1.08 6.14 -3.38
CA PRO A 119 0.24 6.67 -4.44
C PRO A 119 -0.88 7.54 -3.88
N GLY A 120 -1.15 8.67 -4.53
CA GLY A 120 -2.20 9.58 -4.10
C GLY A 120 -1.97 11.02 -4.53
N THR A 121 -2.88 11.90 -4.11
CA THR A 121 -2.78 13.34 -4.38
C THR A 121 -2.04 14.06 -3.26
N TYR A 122 -1.11 14.94 -3.63
CA TYR A 122 -0.28 15.73 -2.74
C TYR A 122 -0.37 17.21 -3.09
N TYR A 123 -0.16 18.06 -2.09
CA TYR A 123 -0.27 19.50 -2.22
C TYR A 123 1.05 20.16 -1.82
N ALA A 124 1.64 20.89 -2.76
CA ALA A 124 2.90 21.58 -2.55
C ALA A 124 2.65 23.10 -2.56
N THR A 125 2.88 23.74 -1.43
CA THR A 125 2.67 25.17 -1.24
C THR A 125 3.99 25.90 -1.31
N VAL A 126 4.09 26.87 -2.21
CA VAL A 126 5.26 27.72 -2.41
C VAL A 126 4.95 29.14 -1.93
N ARG A 127 5.93 29.76 -1.28
CA ARG A 127 5.95 31.19 -0.94
C ARG A 127 7.37 31.74 -1.06
N GLY A 128 7.52 33.07 -1.01
CA GLY A 128 8.83 33.67 -0.74
C GLY A 128 9.31 33.31 0.66
N ASN A 129 10.63 33.17 0.85
CA ASN A 129 11.20 32.86 2.17
C ASN A 129 10.86 33.96 3.20
N THR A 130 10.97 35.22 2.79
CA THR A 130 10.50 36.37 3.56
C THR A 130 9.11 36.82 3.13
N SER A 131 8.41 37.53 4.02
CA SER A 131 7.06 38.02 3.77
C SER A 131 6.99 39.16 2.73
N THR A 132 8.12 39.72 2.29
CA THR A 132 8.15 40.85 1.34
C THR A 132 8.45 40.41 -0.10
N GLN A 133 8.96 39.19 -0.29
CA GLN A 133 9.35 38.69 -1.61
C GLN A 133 8.15 38.45 -2.51
N THR A 134 8.32 38.86 -3.77
CA THR A 134 7.40 38.61 -4.88
C THR A 134 8.21 38.20 -6.09
N GLY A 135 7.58 37.50 -7.02
CA GLY A 135 8.24 37.06 -8.24
C GLY A 135 7.76 35.71 -8.73
N THR A 136 8.42 35.24 -9.78
CA THR A 136 8.09 33.99 -10.45
C THR A 136 8.96 32.84 -9.97
N TYR A 137 8.42 31.63 -10.08
CA TYR A 137 9.12 30.37 -9.86
C TYR A 137 8.53 29.28 -10.77
N GLN A 138 9.24 28.16 -10.86
CA GLN A 138 8.67 26.89 -11.30
C GLN A 138 8.78 25.88 -10.15
N LEU A 139 7.86 24.93 -10.09
CA LEU A 139 7.88 23.82 -9.16
C LEU A 139 7.86 22.52 -9.96
N ALA A 140 8.95 21.76 -9.84
CA ALA A 140 9.10 20.46 -10.46
C ALA A 140 8.85 19.35 -9.43
N MET A 141 8.16 18.29 -9.85
CA MET A 141 8.04 17.03 -9.11
C MET A 141 8.55 15.88 -9.98
N ASP A 142 9.41 15.04 -9.40
CA ASP A 142 9.91 13.81 -10.02
C ASP A 142 9.80 12.66 -9.02
N CYS A 143 9.26 11.52 -9.43
CA CYS A 143 9.25 10.31 -8.63
C CYS A 143 10.15 9.24 -9.25
N TYR A 144 10.95 8.59 -8.41
CA TYR A 144 11.84 7.50 -8.79
C TYR A 144 11.14 6.15 -8.60
N PRO A 145 11.49 5.13 -9.41
CA PRO A 145 10.97 3.78 -9.24
C PRO A 145 11.13 3.27 -7.81
N GLY A 146 10.11 2.57 -7.32
CA GLY A 146 10.12 1.94 -6.00
C GLY A 146 9.18 0.74 -5.94
N VAL A 147 9.12 0.10 -4.78
CA VAL A 147 8.20 -1.01 -4.50
C VAL A 147 7.34 -0.70 -3.27
N ARG A 148 6.03 -0.91 -3.36
CA ARG A 148 5.14 -1.02 -2.19
C ARG A 148 4.80 -2.47 -1.93
N TYR A 149 4.79 -2.87 -0.66
CA TYR A 149 4.39 -4.22 -0.26
C TYR A 149 3.78 -4.25 1.12
N ARG A 150 3.11 -5.35 1.41
CA ARG A 150 2.64 -5.69 2.75
C ARG A 150 2.49 -7.20 2.88
N LEU A 151 2.70 -7.69 4.08
CA LEU A 151 2.36 -9.04 4.46
C LEU A 151 0.96 -9.07 5.09
N HIS A 152 0.29 -10.20 4.92
CA HIS A 152 -0.78 -10.63 5.80
C HIS A 152 -0.14 -11.46 6.90
N THR A 153 -0.21 -10.98 8.14
CA THR A 153 0.40 -11.64 9.30
C THR A 153 -0.68 -12.28 10.14
N GLU A 154 -0.38 -13.43 10.72
CA GLU A 154 -1.23 -14.10 11.70
C GLU A 154 -1.78 -13.10 12.75
N ASP A 155 -3.06 -13.25 13.07
CA ASP A 155 -3.85 -12.44 14.01
C ASP A 155 -3.98 -10.94 13.69
N TYR A 156 -3.08 -10.38 12.86
CA TYR A 156 -3.03 -8.95 12.53
C TYR A 156 -3.68 -8.64 11.18
N GLY A 157 -3.83 -9.66 10.33
CA GLY A 157 -4.37 -9.49 8.99
C GLY A 157 -3.39 -8.77 8.07
N TRP A 158 -3.94 -8.06 7.07
CA TRP A 158 -3.14 -7.21 6.19
C TRP A 158 -2.54 -6.03 6.96
N GLU A 159 -1.21 -6.00 7.00
CA GLU A 159 -0.51 -4.86 7.58
C GLU A 159 -0.61 -3.60 6.70
N LYS A 160 -0.15 -2.48 7.25
CA LYS A 160 0.01 -1.25 6.48
C LYS A 160 1.00 -1.46 5.34
N TRP A 161 0.75 -0.80 4.22
CA TRP A 161 1.71 -0.74 3.11
C TRP A 161 3.02 -0.11 3.57
N VAL A 162 4.12 -0.75 3.22
CA VAL A 162 5.47 -0.22 3.39
C VAL A 162 6.13 -0.01 2.03
N LEU A 163 7.18 0.81 2.02
CA LEU A 163 7.95 1.17 0.83
C LEU A 163 9.40 0.73 0.99
N ASP A 164 10.09 0.44 -0.11
CA ASP A 164 11.55 0.29 -0.25
C ASP A 164 12.34 0.05 1.05
N GLY A 165 12.57 -1.22 1.38
CA GLY A 165 13.46 -1.65 2.44
C GLY A 165 12.89 -1.50 3.86
N VAL A 166 11.73 -0.85 4.02
CA VAL A 166 11.01 -0.79 5.30
C VAL A 166 10.42 -2.16 5.60
N MET A 167 10.59 -2.65 6.83
CA MET A 167 10.11 -3.98 7.21
C MET A 167 8.58 -4.05 7.16
N SER A 168 8.04 -5.12 6.54
CA SER A 168 6.69 -5.61 6.80
C SER A 168 6.78 -6.99 7.44
N GLY A 169 5.83 -7.30 8.30
CA GLY A 169 5.84 -8.45 9.19
C GLY A 169 6.16 -8.03 10.63
N THR A 170 6.47 -9.03 11.45
CA THR A 170 6.78 -8.83 12.86
C THR A 170 8.19 -9.26 13.19
N TRP A 171 8.79 -8.57 14.16
CA TRP A 171 10.08 -8.89 14.71
C TRP A 171 9.94 -9.28 16.17
N GLY A 172 10.33 -10.51 16.52
CA GLY A 172 10.32 -10.98 17.92
C GLY A 172 8.93 -11.22 18.52
N LEU A 173 7.88 -11.26 17.69
CA LEU A 173 6.52 -11.61 18.11
C LEU A 173 6.12 -13.04 17.71
N GLU A 174 6.99 -13.75 16.99
CA GLU A 174 6.77 -15.14 16.57
C GLU A 174 5.53 -15.35 15.68
N LEU A 175 5.00 -14.31 15.03
CA LEU A 175 3.84 -14.41 14.14
C LEU A 175 4.26 -14.76 12.71
N ARG A 176 3.52 -15.68 12.07
CA ARG A 176 3.78 -16.08 10.67
C ARG A 176 3.23 -15.07 9.67
N ALA A 177 3.99 -14.85 8.61
CA ALA A 177 3.44 -14.34 7.36
C ALA A 177 2.62 -15.44 6.66
N GLU A 178 1.44 -15.09 6.15
CA GLU A 178 0.53 -16.03 5.47
C GLU A 178 0.29 -15.65 4.00
N ALA A 179 0.33 -14.35 3.69
CA ALA A 179 0.22 -13.85 2.31
C ALA A 179 1.05 -12.59 2.07
N LEU A 180 1.27 -12.27 0.80
CA LEU A 180 2.07 -11.15 0.32
C LEU A 180 1.38 -10.45 -0.85
N GLN A 181 1.42 -9.12 -0.83
CA GLN A 181 1.12 -8.28 -2.00
C GLN A 181 2.30 -7.33 -2.27
N LEU A 182 2.60 -7.14 -3.56
CA LEU A 182 3.71 -6.32 -4.06
C LEU A 182 3.29 -5.55 -5.31
N TYR A 183 3.57 -4.25 -5.36
CA TYR A 183 3.40 -3.42 -6.55
C TYR A 183 4.67 -2.62 -6.83
N LEU A 184 4.98 -2.40 -8.11
CA LEU A 184 5.93 -1.38 -8.52
C LEU A 184 5.27 -0.01 -8.53
N LEU A 185 6.08 1.00 -8.23
CA LEU A 185 5.71 2.42 -8.23
C LEU A 185 6.60 3.15 -9.24
N SER A 186 6.04 4.14 -9.92
CA SER A 186 6.78 5.03 -10.84
C SER A 186 7.64 4.29 -11.89
N MET A 187 7.17 3.14 -12.37
CA MET A 187 7.91 2.29 -13.33
C MET A 187 6.99 1.68 -14.40
N PRO A 188 6.54 2.48 -15.38
CA PRO A 188 5.60 2.00 -16.40
C PRO A 188 6.26 0.99 -17.34
N GLY A 189 5.48 -0.01 -17.79
CA GLY A 189 5.96 -1.05 -18.70
C GLY A 189 6.80 -2.16 -18.06
N VAL A 190 7.02 -2.10 -16.74
CA VAL A 190 7.71 -3.13 -15.95
C VAL A 190 6.73 -3.77 -14.98
N SER A 191 6.83 -5.08 -14.79
CA SER A 191 6.02 -5.82 -13.80
C SER A 191 6.89 -6.48 -12.75
N ILE A 192 6.40 -6.51 -11.52
CA ILE A 192 6.98 -7.29 -10.43
C ILE A 192 6.20 -8.58 -10.27
N HIS A 193 6.92 -9.69 -10.29
CA HIS A 193 6.41 -11.04 -10.19
C HIS A 193 6.95 -11.71 -8.94
N TYR A 194 6.14 -12.58 -8.36
CA TYR A 194 6.50 -13.28 -7.13
C TYR A 194 5.74 -14.60 -6.98
N THR A 195 6.38 -15.52 -6.26
CA THR A 195 5.75 -16.75 -5.78
C THR A 195 6.16 -16.99 -4.34
N VAL A 196 5.30 -17.66 -3.59
CA VAL A 196 5.53 -18.02 -2.19
C VAL A 196 5.52 -19.53 -2.02
N HIS A 197 6.35 -20.03 -1.12
CA HIS A 197 6.32 -21.41 -0.66
C HIS A 197 5.50 -21.49 0.63
N LEU A 198 4.39 -22.24 0.62
CA LEU A 198 3.57 -22.44 1.81
C LEU A 198 3.90 -23.78 2.48
N GLY A 199 3.90 -23.78 3.81
CA GLY A 199 4.08 -24.99 4.61
C GLY A 199 3.05 -26.07 4.25
N GLY A 200 3.52 -27.30 4.01
CA GLY A 200 2.66 -28.44 3.65
C GLY A 200 2.05 -28.39 2.25
N VAL A 201 2.32 -27.35 1.45
CA VAL A 201 1.82 -27.19 0.08
C VAL A 201 2.97 -27.18 -0.93
N GLY A 202 4.03 -26.43 -0.65
CA GLY A 202 5.11 -26.19 -1.59
C GLY A 202 5.05 -24.82 -2.26
N TRP A 203 5.78 -24.68 -3.38
CA TRP A 203 5.70 -23.48 -4.21
C TRP A 203 4.31 -23.35 -4.82
N THR A 204 3.72 -22.17 -4.67
CA THR A 204 2.41 -21.83 -5.23
C THR A 204 2.55 -21.26 -6.65
N GLY A 205 1.44 -20.78 -7.24
CA GLY A 205 1.45 -20.13 -8.54
C GLY A 205 2.31 -18.87 -8.61
N GLU A 206 2.33 -18.27 -9.80
CA GLU A 206 2.97 -16.98 -10.04
C GLU A 206 1.95 -15.85 -9.91
N TYR A 207 2.34 -14.80 -9.19
CA TYR A 207 1.53 -13.63 -8.93
C TYR A 207 2.30 -12.40 -9.39
N ALA A 208 1.58 -11.34 -9.76
CA ALA A 208 2.19 -10.10 -10.19
C ALA A 208 1.36 -8.90 -9.76
N ASN A 209 2.02 -7.74 -9.67
CA ASN A 209 1.40 -6.41 -9.58
C ASN A 209 0.17 -6.34 -8.65
N GLY A 210 0.36 -6.78 -7.40
CA GLY A 210 -0.65 -6.66 -6.36
C GLY A 210 -1.51 -7.88 -6.11
N ALA A 211 -1.44 -8.89 -6.97
CA ALA A 211 -2.15 -10.14 -6.77
C ALA A 211 -1.73 -10.79 -5.44
N THR A 212 -2.69 -11.29 -4.66
CA THR A 212 -2.39 -11.91 -3.37
C THR A 212 -1.69 -13.25 -3.57
N ALA A 213 -0.43 -13.36 -3.14
CA ALA A 213 0.29 -14.64 -3.10
C ALA A 213 0.21 -15.22 -1.68
N GLY A 214 -0.26 -16.46 -1.55
CA GLY A 214 -0.42 -17.14 -0.26
C GLY A 214 -1.90 -17.30 0.12
N THR A 215 -2.18 -17.33 1.42
CA THR A 215 -3.54 -17.51 1.95
C THR A 215 -3.79 -16.56 3.10
N THR A 216 -5.03 -16.11 3.28
CA THR A 216 -5.41 -15.26 4.42
C THR A 216 -6.30 -16.06 5.37
N GLY A 217 -5.95 -16.16 6.66
CA GLY A 217 -6.81 -16.76 7.68
C GLY A 217 -6.96 -18.27 7.61
N GLN A 218 -6.10 -18.95 6.85
CA GLN A 218 -6.08 -20.42 6.73
C GLN A 218 -4.99 -21.06 7.59
N SER A 219 -4.32 -20.29 8.44
CA SER A 219 -3.23 -20.74 9.31
C SER A 219 -2.09 -21.46 8.59
N ARG A 220 -1.82 -21.06 7.33
CA ARG A 220 -0.71 -21.59 6.53
C ARG A 220 0.42 -20.58 6.48
N GLN A 221 1.57 -20.95 7.03
CA GLN A 221 2.77 -20.13 7.00
C GLN A 221 3.41 -20.09 5.62
N MET A 222 3.85 -18.91 5.21
CA MET A 222 4.88 -18.76 4.20
C MET A 222 6.21 -19.21 4.77
N GLU A 223 6.93 -20.08 4.08
CA GLU A 223 8.29 -20.50 4.44
C GLU A 223 9.34 -19.77 3.60
N ALA A 224 9.02 -19.42 2.34
CA ALA A 224 9.91 -18.72 1.43
C ALA A 224 9.18 -17.89 0.38
N VAL A 225 9.93 -17.00 -0.26
CA VAL A 225 9.49 -16.15 -1.37
C VAL A 225 10.56 -16.07 -2.46
N ARG A 226 10.12 -15.92 -3.70
CA ARG A 226 10.94 -15.50 -4.85
C ARG A 226 10.30 -14.27 -5.47
N ILE A 227 11.10 -13.28 -5.83
CA ILE A 227 10.64 -12.03 -6.43
C ILE A 227 11.55 -11.66 -7.61
N TRP A 228 10.97 -11.31 -8.75
CA TRP A 228 11.71 -10.90 -9.94
C TRP A 228 10.96 -9.81 -10.71
N LEU A 229 11.67 -9.15 -11.62
CA LEU A 229 11.12 -8.14 -12.51
C LEU A 229 11.05 -8.69 -13.94
N SER A 230 9.99 -8.32 -14.65
CA SER A 230 9.84 -8.58 -16.08
C SER A 230 9.75 -7.25 -16.82
N GLY A 231 10.50 -7.11 -17.92
CA GLY A 231 10.55 -5.88 -18.70
C GLY A 231 11.44 -4.77 -18.13
N ALA A 232 12.18 -5.04 -17.04
CA ALA A 232 13.04 -4.03 -16.40
C ALA A 232 14.24 -3.64 -17.29
N PRO A 233 14.69 -2.37 -17.25
CA PRO A 233 15.92 -1.94 -17.90
C PRO A 233 17.15 -2.71 -17.42
N ALA A 234 18.19 -2.78 -18.26
CA ALA A 234 19.45 -3.41 -17.89
C ALA A 234 20.04 -2.75 -16.62
N GLY A 235 20.41 -3.57 -15.64
CA GLY A 235 20.95 -3.10 -14.36
C GLY A 235 19.91 -2.89 -13.26
N CYS A 236 18.62 -2.75 -13.60
CA CYS A 236 17.55 -2.63 -12.60
C CYS A 236 17.22 -3.99 -11.98
N GLN A 237 17.24 -4.05 -10.66
CA GLN A 237 17.05 -5.28 -9.89
C GLN A 237 16.10 -5.05 -8.71
N VAL A 238 15.27 -6.06 -8.45
CA VAL A 238 14.57 -6.21 -7.17
C VAL A 238 15.44 -7.00 -6.21
N ASN A 239 15.59 -6.45 -5.01
CA ASN A 239 16.32 -7.06 -3.90
C ASN A 239 15.37 -7.28 -2.74
N TYR A 240 15.60 -8.33 -1.98
CA TYR A 240 14.77 -8.67 -0.84
C TYR A 240 15.53 -9.48 0.19
N ASN A 241 15.10 -9.37 1.44
CA ASN A 241 15.66 -10.09 2.57
C ASN A 241 14.50 -10.60 3.42
N ALA A 242 14.53 -11.88 3.79
CA ALA A 242 13.52 -12.52 4.62
C ALA A 242 14.08 -12.79 6.02
N HIS A 243 13.26 -12.51 7.03
CA HIS A 243 13.47 -12.97 8.39
C HIS A 243 12.73 -14.28 8.60
N VAL A 244 13.45 -15.31 9.02
CA VAL A 244 12.89 -16.64 9.24
C VAL A 244 13.01 -17.02 10.70
N GLU A 245 11.96 -17.65 11.23
CA GLU A 245 11.91 -18.19 12.58
C GLU A 245 13.19 -18.99 12.92
N GLY A 246 13.80 -18.65 14.05
CA GLY A 246 14.98 -19.34 14.59
C GLY A 246 16.25 -19.22 13.74
N ILE A 247 16.22 -18.46 12.64
CA ILE A 247 17.37 -18.22 11.75
C ILE A 247 17.75 -16.75 11.73
N GLY A 248 16.77 -15.85 11.69
CA GLY A 248 17.04 -14.43 11.53
C GLY A 248 16.94 -13.94 10.09
N TRP A 249 17.50 -12.75 9.84
CA TRP A 249 17.68 -12.22 8.48
C TRP A 249 18.71 -13.04 7.72
N GLN A 250 18.34 -13.58 6.56
CA GLN A 250 19.19 -14.49 5.78
C GLN A 250 20.11 -13.79 4.76
N GLY A 251 20.07 -12.45 4.75
CA GLY A 251 20.81 -11.61 3.82
C GLY A 251 20.08 -11.40 2.48
N THR A 252 20.59 -10.48 1.68
CA THR A 252 19.96 -10.06 0.43
C THR A 252 19.90 -11.18 -0.61
N ARG A 253 18.75 -11.27 -1.28
CA ARG A 253 18.46 -12.09 -2.46
C ARG A 253 17.91 -11.19 -3.56
N SER A 254 18.04 -11.61 -4.80
CA SER A 254 17.57 -10.88 -5.98
C SER A 254 17.24 -11.83 -7.11
N GLY A 255 16.57 -11.32 -8.15
CA GLY A 255 16.39 -12.04 -9.43
C GLY A 255 15.73 -13.42 -9.31
N GLY A 256 14.75 -13.57 -8.42
CA GLY A 256 14.03 -14.83 -8.22
C GLY A 256 14.74 -15.87 -7.35
N ALA A 257 15.88 -15.53 -6.72
CA ALA A 257 16.54 -16.39 -5.75
C ALA A 257 15.64 -16.67 -4.52
N ILE A 258 15.82 -17.83 -3.87
CA ILE A 258 15.01 -18.17 -2.69
C ILE A 258 15.45 -17.32 -1.49
N ALA A 259 14.51 -16.59 -0.90
CA ALA A 259 14.62 -16.06 0.45
C ALA A 259 13.63 -16.81 1.35
N GLY A 260 14.11 -17.44 2.42
CA GLY A 260 13.33 -18.31 3.30
C GLY A 260 13.91 -19.72 3.43
N THR A 261 13.05 -20.66 3.82
CA THR A 261 13.30 -22.11 3.78
C THR A 261 12.23 -22.82 2.98
N THR A 262 12.50 -24.04 2.53
CA THR A 262 11.51 -24.86 1.80
C THR A 262 11.43 -26.23 2.43
N GLY A 263 10.24 -26.62 2.90
CA GLY A 263 10.03 -27.91 3.57
C GLY A 263 10.69 -28.01 4.94
N GLY A 264 11.15 -26.87 5.48
CA GLY A 264 11.87 -26.79 6.75
C GLY A 264 10.97 -26.57 7.96
N GLY A 265 9.66 -26.37 7.76
CA GLY A 265 8.69 -26.08 8.81
C GLY A 265 8.87 -24.71 9.48
N ARG A 266 9.81 -23.88 9.00
CA ARG A 266 10.13 -22.57 9.58
C ARG A 266 9.41 -21.48 8.82
N ARG A 267 8.64 -20.68 9.55
CA ARG A 267 7.87 -19.56 9.00
C ARG A 267 8.76 -18.36 8.67
N LEU A 268 8.37 -17.64 7.64
CA LEU A 268 8.80 -16.28 7.36
C LEU A 268 8.01 -15.35 8.29
N GLU A 269 8.71 -14.45 8.98
CA GLU A 269 8.11 -13.54 9.98
C GLU A 269 8.15 -12.09 9.51
N SER A 270 9.14 -11.72 8.70
CA SER A 270 9.28 -10.39 8.13
C SER A 270 9.95 -10.40 6.75
N LEU A 271 9.65 -9.38 5.96
CA LEU A 271 10.20 -9.18 4.62
C LEU A 271 10.64 -7.72 4.46
N LYS A 272 11.79 -7.53 3.79
CA LYS A 272 12.21 -6.25 3.22
C LYS A 272 12.38 -6.43 1.72
N VAL A 273 11.90 -5.49 0.92
CA VAL A 273 12.01 -5.48 -0.55
C VAL A 273 12.36 -4.07 -1.01
N TRP A 274 13.30 -3.92 -1.94
CA TRP A 274 13.71 -2.63 -2.49
C TRP A 274 14.27 -2.79 -3.91
N LEU A 275 14.32 -1.68 -4.66
CA LEU A 275 14.90 -1.64 -5.99
C LEU A 275 16.33 -1.05 -5.97
N THR A 276 17.16 -1.47 -6.92
CA THR A 276 18.49 -0.89 -7.18
C THR A 276 18.80 -0.87 -8.67
N GLY A 277 19.56 0.12 -9.15
CA GLY A 277 19.94 0.21 -10.57
C GLY A 277 18.77 0.57 -11.50
N CYS A 278 17.72 1.11 -10.90
CA CYS A 278 16.56 1.75 -11.50
C CYS A 278 16.66 3.25 -11.11
#